data_AF-A0A6J1X629-F1
#
_entry.id   AF-A0A6J1X629-F1
#
_cell.length_a   1.000
_cell.length_b   1.000
_cell.length_c   1.000
_cell.angle_alpha   90.00
_cell.angle_beta   90.00
_cell.angle_gamma   90.00
#
_symmetry.space_group_name_H-M   'P 1'
#
loop_
_entity.id
_entity.type
_entity.pdbx_description
1 polymer ?
#
loop_
_entity_poly.entity_id
_entity_poly.type
_entity_poly.pdbx_seq_one_letter_code
_entity_poly.pdbx_strand_id
1 'polypeptide(L)'
;MSAEGLLTSNEIRDNLVNTAVKFLTNPNVQRCTMESKERFLRNKGLNDAEIQKAIEKVGEMIDFAPVSSEFLFYRHSRTSWFRDNVLPLLIYGGFAYGCYWFYKNCIRHLLFVEEPKRKTTAECLDELRKSLDVLNSNVTSLRGEIQTSVQQNSLRSQLDNIKSDISSVKGILLNRNQFSTLKARTDPPSIPDWQRQSAEATSTEVAVEEKKKPHRSRSHRSESGGSNSSEGEQATKNSDSSLEIM
;
A
#
# COMPACT_ATOMS: atom_id res chain seq x y z
N MET A 1 93.30 44.57 27.90
CA MET A 1 92.60 43.90 29.01
C MET A 1 91.10 44.05 28.74
N SER A 2 90.53 43.20 27.89
CA SER A 2 89.12 43.27 27.48
C SER A 2 88.57 41.86 27.36
N ALA A 3 88.02 41.33 28.45
CA ALA A 3 87.40 39.99 28.46
C ALA A 3 86.31 39.82 29.55
N GLU A 4 85.72 40.90 30.08
CA GLU A 4 84.77 40.83 31.21
C GLU A 4 83.33 41.26 30.82
N GLY A 5 83.03 41.38 29.51
CA GLY A 5 81.75 41.92 29.03
C GLY A 5 80.75 40.91 28.45
N LEU A 6 81.11 39.62 28.36
CA LEU A 6 80.33 38.63 27.59
C LEU A 6 79.89 37.39 28.40
N LEU A 7 79.98 37.43 29.73
CA LEU A 7 79.62 36.30 30.60
C LEU A 7 78.30 36.48 31.38
N THR A 8 77.57 37.58 31.20
CA THR A 8 76.29 37.83 31.91
C THR A 8 75.05 37.51 31.08
N SER A 9 75.19 36.92 29.90
CA SER A 9 74.08 36.54 29.03
C SER A 9 73.65 35.07 29.16
N ASN A 10 74.39 34.26 29.92
CA ASN A 10 74.17 32.81 30.00
C ASN A 10 73.79 32.29 31.40
N GLU A 11 73.81 33.13 32.43
CA GLU A 11 73.31 32.76 33.76
C GLU A 11 71.81 33.01 33.84
N ILE A 12 71.03 31.94 33.77
CA ILE A 12 69.59 31.98 33.98
C ILE A 12 69.33 32.36 35.43
N ARG A 13 68.80 33.56 35.67
CA ARG A 13 68.50 34.03 37.02
C ARG A 13 67.17 33.44 37.48
N ASP A 14 67.23 32.31 38.18
CA ASP A 14 66.04 31.57 38.61
C ASP A 14 65.04 32.40 39.44
N ASN A 15 65.49 33.45 40.13
CA ASN A 15 64.62 34.40 40.85
C ASN A 15 63.65 35.16 39.91
N LEU A 16 64.12 35.57 38.73
CA LEU A 16 63.27 36.23 37.73
C LEU A 16 62.37 35.23 37.02
N VAL A 17 62.88 34.01 36.76
CA VAL A 17 62.07 32.91 36.22
C VAL A 17 60.92 32.59 37.16
N ASN A 18 61.15 32.45 38.47
CA ASN A 18 60.10 32.19 39.45
C ASN A 18 59.09 33.35 39.55
N THR A 19 59.55 34.59 39.42
CA THR A 19 58.66 35.77 39.37
C THR A 19 57.82 35.77 38.09
N ALA A 20 58.39 35.38 36.96
CA ALA A 20 57.70 35.23 35.69
C ALA A 20 56.68 34.07 35.73
N VAL A 21 57.04 32.92 36.30
CA VAL A 21 56.11 31.81 36.55
C VAL A 21 54.92 32.30 37.36
N LYS A 22 55.16 32.99 38.49
CA LYS A 22 54.09 33.56 39.33
C LYS A 22 53.20 34.56 38.57
N PHE A 23 53.78 35.36 37.66
CA PHE A 23 53.02 36.26 36.78
C PHE A 23 52.18 35.48 35.76
N LEU A 24 52.76 34.46 35.12
CA LEU A 24 52.12 33.63 34.11
C LEU A 24 51.03 32.70 34.68
N THR A 25 51.13 32.31 35.96
CA THR A 25 50.10 31.54 36.68
C THR A 25 48.89 32.41 37.06
N ASN A 26 48.99 33.74 37.04
CA ASN A 26 47.89 34.61 37.43
C ASN A 26 46.72 34.56 36.41
N PRO A 27 45.46 34.36 36.85
CA PRO A 27 44.31 34.18 35.95
C PRO A 27 44.03 35.39 35.04
N ASN A 28 44.39 36.60 35.45
CA ASN A 28 44.21 37.78 34.61
C ASN A 28 45.24 37.83 33.48
N VAL A 29 46.45 37.34 33.74
CA VAL A 29 47.55 37.29 32.77
C VAL A 29 47.37 36.09 31.84
N GLN A 30 46.85 34.96 32.33
CA GLN A 30 46.56 33.78 31.52
C GLN A 30 45.64 34.09 30.33
N ARG A 31 44.69 35.01 30.51
CA ARG A 31 43.73 35.47 29.49
C ARG A 31 44.33 36.34 28.39
N CYS A 32 45.52 36.91 28.59
CA CYS A 32 46.20 37.70 27.57
C CYS A 32 46.85 36.79 26.50
N THR A 33 47.13 37.34 25.31
CA THR A 33 47.86 36.60 24.26
C THR A 33 49.30 36.35 24.67
N MET A 34 49.88 35.23 24.23
CA MET A 34 51.26 34.86 24.58
C MET A 34 52.28 35.92 24.16
N GLU A 35 52.08 36.54 22.99
CA GLU A 35 52.91 37.64 22.48
C GLU A 35 52.93 38.85 23.43
N SER A 36 51.79 39.16 24.07
CA SER A 36 51.69 40.25 25.05
C SER A 36 52.45 39.90 26.34
N LYS A 37 52.41 38.64 26.77
CA LYS A 37 53.14 38.13 27.95
C LYS A 37 54.65 38.18 27.71
N GLU A 38 55.11 37.72 26.56
CA GLU A 38 56.53 37.76 26.18
C GLU A 38 57.07 39.19 26.13
N ARG A 39 56.33 40.11 25.49
CA ARG A 39 56.70 41.54 25.44
C ARG A 39 56.78 42.16 26.84
N PHE A 40 55.84 41.83 27.72
CA PHE A 40 55.86 42.32 29.10
C PHE A 40 57.08 41.80 29.86
N LEU A 41 57.43 40.53 29.72
CA LEU A 41 58.60 39.93 30.38
C LEU A 41 59.92 40.45 29.81
N ARG A 42 60.01 40.67 28.50
CA ARG A 42 61.15 41.35 27.85
C ARG A 42 61.30 42.78 28.37
N ASN A 43 60.21 43.55 28.45
CA ASN A 43 60.23 44.91 28.99
C ASN A 43 60.55 44.95 30.50
N LYS A 44 60.34 43.84 31.21
CA LYS A 44 60.73 43.64 32.62
C LYS A 44 62.22 43.31 32.77
N GLY A 45 62.97 43.17 31.69
CA GLY A 45 64.41 42.87 31.70
C GLY A 45 64.74 41.38 31.83
N LEU A 46 63.83 40.50 31.39
CA LEU A 46 64.12 39.07 31.26
C LEU A 46 64.66 38.76 29.85
N ASN A 47 65.63 37.86 29.79
CA ASN A 47 66.15 37.34 28.52
C ASN A 47 65.21 36.28 27.94
N ASP A 48 65.25 36.07 26.62
CA ASP A 48 64.41 35.09 25.91
C ASP A 48 64.58 33.67 26.46
N ALA A 49 65.80 33.29 26.86
CA ALA A 49 66.07 32.01 27.51
C ALA A 49 65.39 31.87 28.89
N GLU A 50 65.31 32.96 29.68
CA GLU A 50 64.63 32.97 30.98
C GLU A 50 63.11 32.89 30.80
N ILE A 51 62.58 33.58 29.78
CA ILE A 51 61.15 33.58 29.44
C ILE A 51 60.70 32.18 29.02
N GLN A 52 61.46 31.53 28.16
CA GLN A 52 61.14 30.18 27.69
C GLN A 52 61.12 29.18 28.86
N LYS A 53 62.12 29.21 29.74
CA LYS A 53 62.18 28.35 30.94
C LYS A 53 61.00 28.60 31.88
N ALA A 54 60.53 29.86 31.99
CA ALA A 54 59.36 30.18 32.80
C ALA A 54 58.05 29.64 32.18
N ILE A 55 57.91 29.73 30.86
CA ILE A 55 56.75 29.21 30.13
C ILE A 55 56.72 27.68 30.19
N GLU A 56 57.87 27.03 30.03
CA GLU A 56 58.01 25.57 30.13
C GLU A 56 57.59 25.07 31.52
N LYS A 57 58.09 25.70 32.60
CA LYS A 57 57.68 25.37 33.97
C LYS A 57 56.18 25.54 34.22
N VAL A 58 55.55 26.55 33.61
CA VAL A 58 54.10 26.75 33.70
C VAL A 58 53.35 25.69 32.89
N GLY A 59 53.86 25.33 31.72
CA GLY A 59 53.31 24.27 30.87
C GLY A 59 53.32 22.91 31.57
N GLU A 60 54.44 22.53 32.18
CA GLU A 60 54.58 21.28 32.94
C GLU A 60 53.61 21.23 34.14
N MET A 61 53.37 22.37 34.79
CA MET A 61 52.41 22.48 35.91
C MET A 61 50.95 22.36 35.47
N ILE A 62 50.63 22.66 34.20
CA ILE A 62 49.29 22.52 33.62
C ILE A 62 49.10 21.11 33.05
N ASP A 63 50.15 20.50 32.50
CA ASP A 63 50.11 19.17 31.86
C ASP A 63 49.97 18.01 32.88
N PHE A 64 50.36 18.24 34.15
CA PHE A 64 50.09 17.29 35.24
C PHE A 64 48.61 17.25 35.69
N ALA A 65 47.74 18.10 35.15
CA ALA A 65 46.29 17.94 35.27
C ALA A 65 45.83 16.97 34.17
N PRO A 66 45.44 15.72 34.50
CA PRO A 66 45.26 14.67 33.50
C PRO A 66 44.15 15.05 32.51
N VAL A 67 44.61 15.27 31.28
CA VAL A 67 43.86 15.47 30.04
C VAL A 67 42.79 14.38 29.88
N SER A 68 41.51 14.72 30.07
CA SER A 68 40.40 13.94 29.47
C SER A 68 39.04 14.66 29.37
N SER A 69 38.85 15.93 29.75
CA SER A 69 37.51 16.56 29.67
C SER A 69 37.45 18.07 29.37
N GLU A 70 38.59 18.74 29.18
CA GLU A 70 38.67 20.22 29.27
C GLU A 70 38.47 21.00 27.96
N PHE A 71 38.36 20.37 26.78
CA PHE A 71 38.04 21.15 25.56
C PHE A 71 36.59 21.67 25.53
N LEU A 72 35.70 21.11 26.37
CA LEU A 72 34.34 21.66 26.59
C LEU A 72 34.27 22.65 27.76
N PHE A 73 35.37 22.91 28.48
CA PHE A 73 35.36 23.77 29.67
C PHE A 73 35.76 25.22 29.40
N TYR A 74 36.37 25.51 28.24
CA TYR A 74 36.87 26.85 27.90
C TYR A 74 35.81 27.94 27.65
N ARG A 75 34.52 27.63 27.84
CA ARG A 75 33.43 28.62 27.82
C ARG A 75 32.71 28.78 29.17
N HIS A 76 33.30 28.30 30.27
CA HIS A 76 32.63 28.23 31.59
C HIS A 76 32.92 29.37 32.58
N SER A 77 33.68 30.42 32.24
CA SER A 77 34.15 31.36 33.29
C SER A 77 33.09 32.34 33.87
N ARG A 78 31.81 32.31 33.48
CA ARG A 78 30.77 33.22 34.03
C ARG A 78 29.55 32.53 34.65
N THR A 79 29.57 31.20 34.78
CA THR A 79 28.33 30.45 35.02
C THR A 79 28.49 29.36 36.08
N SER A 80 29.40 29.49 37.06
CA SER A 80 29.62 28.44 38.07
C SER A 80 28.36 28.18 38.92
N TRP A 81 27.82 29.18 39.62
CA TRP A 81 26.59 29.00 40.40
C TRP A 81 25.37 28.60 39.55
N PHE A 82 25.24 29.18 38.35
CA PHE A 82 24.15 28.82 37.45
C PHE A 82 24.32 27.40 36.86
N ARG A 83 25.55 26.90 36.64
CA ARG A 83 25.72 25.51 36.19
C ARG A 83 25.58 24.52 37.34
N ASP A 84 25.98 24.86 38.55
CA ASP A 84 25.83 23.94 39.68
C ASP A 84 24.37 23.82 40.11
N ASN A 85 23.54 24.87 39.93
CA ASN A 85 22.13 24.85 40.33
C ASN A 85 21.15 24.70 39.16
N VAL A 86 21.37 25.40 38.04
CA VAL A 86 20.42 25.41 36.90
C VAL A 86 20.68 24.28 35.91
N LEU A 87 21.93 23.84 35.74
CA LEU A 87 22.21 22.68 34.88
C LEU A 87 21.56 21.39 35.40
N PRO A 88 21.66 21.00 36.69
CA PRO A 88 20.96 19.81 37.17
C PRO A 88 19.44 19.99 37.16
N LEU A 89 18.92 21.20 37.40
CA LEU A 89 17.49 21.48 37.29
C LEU A 89 16.98 21.33 35.85
N LEU A 90 17.76 21.79 34.87
CA LEU A 90 17.45 21.66 33.45
C LEU A 90 17.56 20.21 32.98
N ILE A 91 18.59 19.47 33.44
CA ILE A 91 18.75 18.05 33.15
C ILE A 91 17.61 17.25 33.77
N TYR A 92 17.30 17.47 35.04
CA TYR A 92 16.20 16.77 35.73
C TYR A 92 14.84 17.14 35.14
N GLY A 93 14.62 18.40 34.80
CA GLY A 93 13.39 18.86 34.12
C GLY A 93 13.26 18.26 32.71
N GLY A 94 14.34 18.23 31.94
CA GLY A 94 14.37 17.59 30.62
C GLY A 94 14.18 16.08 30.69
N PHE A 95 14.80 15.42 31.68
CA PHE A 95 14.63 14.00 31.94
C PHE A 95 13.20 13.68 32.39
N ALA A 96 12.63 14.43 33.33
CA ALA A 96 11.25 14.25 33.78
C ALA A 96 10.24 14.49 32.65
N TYR A 97 10.45 15.52 31.83
CA TYR A 97 9.62 15.76 30.65
C TYR A 97 9.80 14.67 29.58
N GLY A 98 11.02 14.20 29.38
CA GLY A 98 11.34 13.06 28.52
C GLY A 98 10.67 11.78 29.00
N CYS A 99 10.71 11.48 30.30
CA CYS A 99 10.01 10.37 30.93
C CYS A 99 8.49 10.52 30.81
N TYR A 100 7.93 11.73 30.98
CA TYR A 100 6.51 11.99 30.78
C TYR A 100 6.09 11.77 29.31
N TRP A 101 6.88 12.26 28.36
CA TRP A 101 6.65 12.06 26.94
C TRP A 101 6.79 10.60 26.53
N PHE A 102 7.82 9.92 27.02
CA PHE A 102 8.06 8.49 26.84
C PHE A 102 6.96 7.65 27.49
N TYR A 103 6.45 8.05 28.67
CA TYR A 103 5.28 7.43 29.25
C TYR A 103 4.06 7.59 28.34
N LYS A 104 3.79 8.81 27.89
CA LYS A 104 2.65 9.09 27.00
C LYS A 104 2.78 8.49 25.60
N ASN A 105 3.99 8.28 25.10
CA ASN A 105 4.21 7.84 23.73
C ASN A 105 4.63 6.38 23.64
N CYS A 106 5.50 5.91 24.53
CA CYS A 106 5.93 4.52 24.59
C CYS A 106 5.03 3.70 25.51
N ILE A 107 4.69 4.11 26.73
CA ILE A 107 3.81 3.28 27.58
C ILE A 107 2.36 3.29 27.03
N ARG A 108 1.88 4.41 26.48
CA ARG A 108 0.59 4.45 25.74
C ARG A 108 0.58 3.70 24.40
N HIS A 109 1.72 3.30 23.86
CA HIS A 109 1.76 2.51 22.62
C HIS A 109 2.14 1.06 22.89
N LEU A 110 2.92 0.82 23.94
CA LEU A 110 3.56 -0.45 24.27
C LEU A 110 2.80 -1.20 25.38
N LEU A 111 2.22 -0.49 26.35
CA LEU A 111 1.38 -1.07 27.43
C LEU A 111 -0.12 -0.86 27.16
N PHE A 112 -0.45 0.21 26.44
CA PHE A 112 -1.64 0.28 25.61
C PHE A 112 -1.21 -0.12 24.17
N VAL A 113 -0.94 -1.40 23.89
CA VAL A 113 -2.04 -2.26 23.39
C VAL A 113 -3.34 -1.83 24.04
N GLU A 114 -3.85 -0.71 23.56
CA GLU A 114 -5.21 -0.33 23.76
C GLU A 114 -5.97 -1.57 23.29
N GLU A 115 -6.58 -2.31 24.24
CA GLU A 115 -7.81 -3.00 23.91
C GLU A 115 -8.56 -1.99 23.05
N PRO A 116 -8.84 -2.29 21.77
CA PRO A 116 -9.23 -1.27 20.81
C PRO A 116 -10.59 -0.72 21.21
N LYS A 117 -10.70 0.15 22.21
CA LYS A 117 -11.95 0.51 22.90
C LYS A 117 -12.93 -0.65 23.13
N ARG A 118 -12.59 -1.95 23.06
CA ARG A 118 -13.58 -2.95 22.61
C ARG A 118 -14.56 -2.31 21.60
N LYS A 119 -14.10 -1.98 20.39
CA LYS A 119 -14.98 -2.06 19.22
C LYS A 119 -15.51 -3.47 19.31
N THR A 120 -16.67 -3.55 19.95
CA THR A 120 -17.17 -4.77 20.54
C THR A 120 -17.27 -5.72 19.36
N THR A 121 -17.14 -7.02 19.58
CA THR A 121 -17.45 -8.01 18.53
C THR A 121 -18.73 -7.65 17.75
N ALA A 122 -19.66 -6.92 18.38
CA ALA A 122 -20.76 -6.14 17.81
C ALA A 122 -20.42 -5.16 16.67
N GLU A 123 -19.47 -4.21 16.79
CA GLU A 123 -19.14 -3.27 15.69
C GLU A 123 -18.44 -3.97 14.52
N CYS A 124 -17.64 -5.00 14.80
CA CYS A 124 -17.07 -5.84 13.74
C CYS A 124 -18.16 -6.67 13.04
N LEU A 125 -19.11 -7.22 13.79
CA LEU A 125 -20.31 -7.87 13.24
C LEU A 125 -21.18 -6.90 12.46
N ASP A 126 -21.28 -5.65 12.86
CA ASP A 126 -22.07 -4.63 12.16
C ASP A 126 -21.41 -4.21 10.84
N GLU A 127 -20.08 -4.02 10.83
CA GLU A 127 -19.32 -3.76 9.61
C GLU A 127 -19.34 -4.99 8.67
N LEU A 128 -19.30 -6.21 9.22
CA LEU A 128 -19.46 -7.44 8.46
C LEU A 128 -20.87 -7.61 7.90
N ARG A 129 -21.92 -7.27 8.66
CA ARG A 129 -23.30 -7.26 8.15
C ARG A 129 -23.47 -6.22 7.06
N LYS A 130 -22.96 -5.01 7.27
CA LYS A 130 -23.00 -3.93 6.28
C LYS A 130 -22.27 -4.31 5.00
N SER A 131 -21.09 -4.91 5.10
CA SER A 131 -20.36 -5.39 3.92
C SER A 131 -21.06 -6.57 3.23
N LEU A 132 -21.68 -7.50 3.98
CA LEU A 132 -22.52 -8.56 3.43
C LEU A 132 -23.75 -8.00 2.69
N ASP A 133 -24.41 -6.98 3.24
CA ASP A 133 -25.55 -6.32 2.59
C ASP A 133 -25.14 -5.62 1.31
N VAL A 134 -23.99 -4.91 1.32
CA VAL A 134 -23.42 -4.30 0.11
C VAL A 134 -23.05 -5.37 -0.94
N LEU A 135 -22.50 -6.50 -0.51
CA LEU A 135 -22.23 -7.63 -1.40
C LEU A 135 -23.53 -8.21 -1.99
N ASN A 136 -24.56 -8.38 -1.17
CA ASN A 136 -25.86 -8.89 -1.61
C ASN A 136 -26.54 -7.91 -2.59
N SER A 137 -26.48 -6.59 -2.33
CA SER A 137 -26.98 -5.59 -3.26
C SER A 137 -26.21 -5.61 -4.58
N ASN A 138 -24.88 -5.76 -4.54
CA ASN A 138 -24.06 -5.86 -5.74
C ASN A 138 -24.35 -7.14 -6.53
N VAL A 139 -24.51 -8.28 -5.86
CA VAL A 139 -24.88 -9.56 -6.49
C VAL A 139 -26.29 -9.48 -7.10
N THR A 140 -27.23 -8.84 -6.41
CA THR A 140 -28.59 -8.64 -6.92
C THR A 140 -28.61 -7.70 -8.13
N SER A 141 -27.82 -6.64 -8.10
CA SER A 141 -27.63 -5.74 -9.25
C SER A 141 -27.02 -6.47 -10.44
N LEU A 142 -25.93 -7.20 -10.22
CA LEU A 142 -25.28 -8.02 -11.25
C LEU A 142 -26.24 -9.06 -11.82
N ARG A 143 -27.06 -9.70 -10.98
CA ARG A 143 -28.10 -10.63 -11.44
C ARG A 143 -29.14 -9.93 -12.30
N GLY A 144 -29.53 -8.70 -11.95
CA GLY A 144 -30.42 -7.86 -12.76
C GLY A 144 -29.81 -7.46 -14.09
N GLU A 145 -28.54 -7.07 -14.12
CA GLU A 145 -27.78 -6.75 -15.33
C GLU A 145 -27.59 -7.99 -16.24
N ILE A 146 -27.31 -9.15 -15.65
CA ILE A 146 -27.23 -10.42 -16.39
C ILE A 146 -28.61 -10.79 -16.96
N GLN A 147 -29.69 -10.65 -16.20
CA GLN A 147 -31.02 -10.99 -16.70
C GLN A 147 -31.48 -10.06 -17.83
N THR A 148 -31.24 -8.75 -17.68
CA THR A 148 -31.55 -7.76 -18.72
C THR A 148 -30.67 -7.95 -19.95
N SER A 149 -29.39 -8.27 -19.80
CA SER A 149 -28.51 -8.59 -20.93
C SER A 149 -28.89 -9.89 -21.64
N VAL A 150 -29.31 -10.94 -20.91
CA VAL A 150 -29.87 -12.17 -21.51
C VAL A 150 -31.14 -11.87 -22.29
N GLN A 151 -32.04 -11.04 -21.75
CA GLN A 151 -33.26 -10.63 -22.45
C GLN A 151 -32.93 -9.80 -23.70
N GLN A 152 -31.97 -8.87 -23.62
CA GLN A 152 -31.52 -8.10 -24.78
C GLN A 152 -30.90 -9.00 -25.86
N ASN A 153 -30.11 -10.00 -25.45
CA ASN A 153 -29.53 -10.98 -26.37
C ASN A 153 -30.62 -11.84 -27.03
N SER A 154 -31.67 -12.21 -26.29
CA SER A 154 -32.82 -12.92 -26.86
C SER A 154 -33.54 -12.09 -27.93
N LEU A 155 -33.77 -10.79 -27.68
CA LEU A 155 -34.37 -9.89 -28.67
C LEU A 155 -33.47 -9.69 -29.90
N ARG A 156 -32.15 -9.59 -29.70
CA ARG A 156 -31.19 -9.55 -30.81
C ARG A 156 -31.26 -10.80 -31.67
N SER A 157 -31.33 -11.99 -31.05
CA SER A 157 -31.46 -13.24 -31.80
C SER A 157 -32.77 -13.31 -32.60
N GLN A 158 -33.88 -12.80 -32.06
CA GLN A 158 -35.14 -12.69 -32.80
C GLN A 158 -35.03 -11.73 -33.99
N LEU A 159 -34.36 -10.59 -33.81
CA LEU A 159 -34.10 -9.65 -34.91
C LEU A 159 -33.24 -10.27 -36.01
N ASP A 160 -32.21 -11.03 -35.64
CA ASP A 160 -31.36 -11.72 -36.60
C ASP A 160 -32.13 -12.81 -37.37
N ASN A 161 -33.00 -13.56 -36.69
CA ASN A 161 -33.92 -14.51 -37.33
C ASN A 161 -34.85 -13.81 -38.32
N ILE A 162 -35.53 -12.73 -37.90
CA ILE A 162 -36.42 -11.94 -38.76
C ILE A 162 -35.65 -11.36 -39.96
N LYS A 163 -34.43 -10.87 -39.74
CA LYS A 163 -33.56 -10.37 -40.81
C LYS A 163 -33.21 -11.49 -41.79
N SER A 164 -32.96 -12.70 -41.30
CA SER A 164 -32.70 -13.87 -42.13
C SER A 164 -33.95 -14.27 -42.93
N ASP A 165 -35.13 -14.23 -42.33
CA ASP A 165 -36.41 -14.50 -42.99
C ASP A 165 -36.72 -13.46 -44.06
N ILE A 166 -36.52 -12.18 -43.77
CA ILE A 166 -36.67 -11.09 -44.76
C ILE A 166 -35.69 -11.29 -45.91
N SER A 167 -34.45 -11.70 -45.61
CA SER A 167 -33.44 -11.98 -46.63
C SER A 167 -33.82 -13.19 -47.48
N SER A 168 -34.41 -14.23 -46.87
CA SER A 168 -34.94 -15.41 -47.54
C SER A 168 -36.15 -15.09 -48.42
N VAL A 169 -37.12 -14.32 -47.90
CA VAL A 169 -38.28 -13.84 -48.65
C VAL A 169 -37.85 -12.92 -49.79
N LYS A 170 -36.91 -12.01 -49.55
CA LYS A 170 -36.29 -11.19 -50.61
C LYS A 170 -35.57 -12.07 -51.63
N GLY A 171 -34.87 -13.12 -51.17
CA GLY A 171 -34.25 -14.12 -52.02
C GLY A 171 -35.26 -14.83 -52.91
N ILE A 172 -36.35 -15.35 -52.36
CA ILE A 172 -37.42 -16.02 -53.11
C ILE A 172 -38.13 -15.04 -54.04
N LEU A 173 -38.45 -13.83 -53.60
CA LEU A 173 -39.16 -12.84 -54.42
C LEU A 173 -38.29 -12.31 -55.57
N LEU A 174 -36.98 -12.15 -55.36
CA LEU A 174 -36.04 -11.77 -56.41
C LEU A 174 -35.66 -12.96 -57.31
N ASN A 175 -35.57 -14.18 -56.75
CA ASN A 175 -35.36 -15.43 -57.49
C ASN A 175 -36.58 -15.82 -58.33
N ARG A 176 -37.80 -15.50 -57.86
CA ARG A 176 -39.06 -15.74 -58.60
C ARG A 176 -39.20 -14.84 -59.83
N ASN A 177 -38.40 -13.79 -59.97
CA ASN A 177 -38.33 -13.00 -61.19
C ASN A 177 -37.24 -13.52 -62.16
N GLN A 178 -36.48 -14.55 -61.76
CA GLN A 178 -35.54 -15.29 -62.60
C GLN A 178 -36.04 -16.71 -62.85
N PHE A 179 -37.32 -16.87 -63.20
CA PHE A 179 -37.69 -18.05 -63.97
C PHE A 179 -36.77 -18.08 -65.18
N SER A 180 -35.87 -19.07 -65.21
CA SER A 180 -35.07 -19.40 -66.37
C SER A 180 -36.01 -19.35 -67.57
N THR A 181 -35.78 -18.41 -68.49
CA THR A 181 -36.41 -18.48 -69.80
C THR A 181 -36.09 -19.88 -70.30
N LEU A 182 -37.14 -20.65 -70.61
CA LEU A 182 -36.99 -22.00 -71.16
C LEU A 182 -36.25 -21.85 -72.49
N LYS A 183 -34.92 -21.83 -72.47
CA LYS A 183 -34.13 -22.22 -73.63
C LYS A 183 -34.43 -23.69 -73.81
N ALA A 184 -35.32 -23.96 -74.77
CA ALA A 184 -35.62 -25.28 -75.29
C ALA A 184 -34.33 -26.11 -75.37
N ARG A 185 -34.17 -27.03 -74.42
CA ARG A 185 -33.09 -28.01 -74.43
C ARG A 185 -33.62 -29.22 -75.17
N THR A 186 -33.17 -29.37 -76.40
CA THR A 186 -33.19 -30.60 -77.17
C THR A 186 -32.33 -31.62 -76.42
N ASP A 187 -32.97 -32.57 -75.72
CA ASP A 187 -32.49 -33.93 -75.37
C ASP A 187 -33.25 -34.43 -74.13
N PRO A 188 -33.85 -35.64 -74.16
CA PRO A 188 -34.66 -36.14 -73.05
C PRO A 188 -33.79 -36.48 -71.82
N PRO A 189 -34.24 -36.17 -70.59
CA PRO A 189 -33.49 -36.45 -69.38
C PRO A 189 -33.46 -37.96 -69.09
N SER A 190 -32.25 -38.54 -69.06
CA SER A 190 -32.03 -39.90 -68.55
C SER A 190 -32.25 -39.93 -67.05
N ILE A 191 -33.09 -40.86 -66.61
CA ILE A 191 -33.42 -41.08 -65.20
C ILE A 191 -32.22 -41.77 -64.54
N PRO A 192 -31.71 -41.25 -63.41
CA PRO A 192 -30.58 -41.86 -62.69
C PRO A 192 -30.90 -43.28 -62.20
N ASP A 193 -29.90 -44.15 -62.18
CA ASP A 193 -30.04 -45.60 -61.98
C ASP A 193 -30.73 -46.03 -60.67
N TRP A 194 -30.74 -45.17 -59.65
CA TRP A 194 -31.44 -45.45 -58.38
C TRP A 194 -32.96 -45.51 -58.51
N GLN A 195 -33.55 -44.93 -59.57
CA GLN A 195 -34.99 -44.97 -59.81
C GLN A 195 -35.42 -46.20 -60.63
N ARG A 196 -34.47 -46.95 -61.23
CA ARG A 196 -34.77 -48.10 -62.10
C ARG A 196 -34.90 -49.44 -61.35
N GLN A 197 -34.41 -49.54 -60.12
CA GLN A 197 -34.41 -50.81 -59.35
C GLN A 197 -35.78 -51.21 -58.76
N SER A 198 -36.76 -50.31 -58.77
CA SER A 198 -38.09 -50.58 -58.20
C SER A 198 -39.04 -51.34 -59.14
N ALA A 199 -38.67 -51.56 -60.40
CA ALA A 199 -39.53 -52.17 -61.41
C ALA A 199 -39.33 -53.68 -61.62
N GLU A 200 -38.28 -54.27 -61.03
CA GLU A 200 -37.89 -55.67 -61.30
C GLU A 200 -38.29 -56.66 -60.19
N ALA A 201 -39.07 -56.21 -59.19
CA ALA A 201 -39.49 -57.00 -58.03
C ALA A 201 -41.00 -57.33 -58.00
N THR A 202 -41.70 -57.36 -59.14
CA THR A 202 -43.11 -57.77 -59.19
C THR A 202 -43.38 -58.57 -60.48
N SER A 203 -43.08 -59.86 -60.45
CA SER A 203 -43.85 -60.89 -61.16
C SER A 203 -43.41 -62.27 -60.68
N THR A 204 -44.36 -63.02 -60.08
CA THR A 204 -44.44 -64.51 -60.02
C THR A 204 -43.27 -65.29 -59.38
N GLU A 205 -43.41 -66.27 -58.50
CA GLU A 205 -44.54 -66.93 -57.82
C GLU A 205 -43.91 -67.99 -56.87
N VAL A 206 -44.61 -68.31 -55.77
CA VAL A 206 -44.57 -69.52 -54.91
C VAL A 206 -43.32 -69.91 -54.08
N ALA A 207 -43.62 -70.15 -52.79
CA ALA A 207 -43.24 -71.31 -51.95
C ALA A 207 -42.03 -71.28 -51.00
N VAL A 208 -42.38 -71.22 -49.71
CA VAL A 208 -42.03 -72.18 -48.62
C VAL A 208 -40.73 -72.00 -47.82
N GLU A 209 -40.93 -71.80 -46.50
CA GLU A 209 -40.10 -72.15 -45.31
C GLU A 209 -38.66 -71.62 -45.18
N GLU A 210 -38.04 -71.38 -44.02
CA GLU A 210 -38.36 -71.48 -42.60
C GLU A 210 -37.34 -70.59 -41.83
N LYS A 211 -37.68 -70.21 -40.59
CA LYS A 211 -36.80 -69.94 -39.44
C LYS A 211 -36.07 -68.58 -39.22
N LYS A 212 -36.51 -67.99 -38.08
CA LYS A 212 -35.78 -67.27 -36.99
C LYS A 212 -35.61 -65.74 -37.03
N LYS A 213 -36.67 -65.08 -36.53
CA LYS A 213 -36.81 -64.04 -35.45
C LYS A 213 -35.53 -63.53 -34.72
N PRO A 214 -35.58 -62.39 -33.96
CA PRO A 214 -36.53 -61.24 -33.94
C PRO A 214 -35.89 -59.83 -33.76
N HIS A 215 -36.61 -58.74 -34.05
CA HIS A 215 -36.93 -57.70 -33.07
C HIS A 215 -38.01 -56.76 -33.62
N ARG A 216 -39.19 -56.77 -32.99
CA ARG A 216 -40.40 -56.07 -33.43
C ARG A 216 -40.68 -54.90 -32.49
N SER A 217 -40.68 -53.69 -33.04
CA SER A 217 -41.28 -52.50 -32.43
C SER A 217 -42.79 -52.70 -32.26
N ARG A 218 -43.33 -52.26 -31.12
CA ARG A 218 -44.79 -52.15 -30.93
C ARG A 218 -45.12 -50.75 -30.42
N SER A 219 -45.79 -50.00 -31.27
CA SER A 219 -46.50 -48.77 -30.93
C SER A 219 -47.74 -49.09 -30.09
N HIS A 220 -48.11 -48.15 -29.20
CA HIS A 220 -49.52 -47.85 -29.01
C HIS A 220 -49.72 -46.38 -28.61
N ARG A 221 -50.82 -45.86 -29.15
CA ARG A 221 -51.26 -44.47 -29.30
C ARG A 221 -52.32 -44.11 -28.24
N SER A 222 -52.38 -42.84 -27.84
CA SER A 222 -53.57 -42.02 -27.47
C SER A 222 -53.02 -40.64 -27.08
N GLU A 223 -53.26 -39.50 -27.74
CA GLU A 223 -54.47 -38.73 -28.12
C GLU A 223 -55.31 -38.17 -26.97
N SER A 224 -55.70 -36.89 -27.17
CA SER A 224 -56.58 -36.02 -26.38
C SER A 224 -55.87 -35.28 -25.22
N GLY A 225 -55.69 -33.95 -25.24
CA GLY A 225 -56.69 -32.88 -25.34
C GLY A 225 -56.67 -32.18 -23.96
N GLY A 226 -56.38 -30.90 -23.76
CA GLY A 226 -56.99 -29.69 -24.29
C GLY A 226 -56.91 -28.63 -23.17
N SER A 227 -56.82 -27.36 -23.56
CA SER A 227 -56.53 -26.17 -22.76
C SER A 227 -57.60 -25.77 -21.72
N ASN A 228 -57.19 -25.02 -20.69
CA ASN A 228 -57.82 -23.78 -20.15
C ASN A 228 -56.94 -23.29 -18.98
N SER A 229 -56.28 -22.13 -19.00
CA SER A 229 -56.73 -20.72 -19.04
C SER A 229 -57.51 -20.25 -17.80
N SER A 230 -56.87 -19.30 -17.10
CA SER A 230 -57.39 -18.11 -16.38
C SER A 230 -58.44 -18.26 -15.28
N GLU A 231 -58.12 -17.75 -14.09
CA GLU A 231 -58.96 -16.76 -13.37
C GLU A 231 -58.18 -16.14 -12.19
N GLY A 232 -58.25 -14.81 -12.11
CA GLY A 232 -57.79 -14.00 -11.00
C GLY A 232 -58.96 -13.38 -10.25
N GLU A 233 -58.64 -12.83 -9.07
CA GLU A 233 -59.42 -11.91 -8.24
C GLU A 233 -60.63 -12.46 -7.46
N GLN A 234 -60.58 -12.45 -6.11
CA GLN A 234 -61.22 -11.44 -5.24
C GLN A 234 -61.36 -11.86 -3.76
N ALA A 235 -61.59 -10.83 -2.93
CA ALA A 235 -61.99 -10.78 -1.51
C ALA A 235 -60.84 -10.83 -0.49
N THR A 236 -60.36 -9.72 0.09
CA THR A 236 -60.98 -8.64 0.91
C THR A 236 -61.65 -9.10 2.20
N LYS A 237 -61.30 -8.38 3.29
CA LYS A 237 -61.76 -8.44 4.71
C LYS A 237 -60.98 -9.46 5.54
N ASN A 238 -60.50 -9.19 6.75
CA ASN A 238 -60.61 -8.09 7.72
C ASN A 238 -59.63 -8.41 8.89
N SER A 239 -59.45 -7.45 9.82
CA SER A 239 -58.78 -7.47 11.14
C SER A 239 -57.71 -6.36 11.17
N ASP A 240 -58.05 -5.10 11.48
CA ASP A 240 -58.41 -4.56 12.80
C ASP A 240 -57.27 -4.69 13.83
N SER A 241 -56.51 -3.61 14.04
CA SER A 241 -55.79 -3.36 15.30
C SER A 241 -55.43 -1.87 15.42
N SER A 242 -56.39 -1.15 15.97
CA SER A 242 -56.36 0.08 16.78
C SER A 242 -55.19 1.07 16.69
N LEU A 243 -55.61 2.26 16.27
CA LEU A 243 -55.08 3.58 16.59
C LEU A 243 -55.52 3.93 18.03
N GLU A 244 -54.58 4.09 18.97
CA GLU A 244 -54.86 4.79 20.23
C GLU A 244 -53.80 5.86 20.49
N ILE A 245 -54.32 7.07 20.59
CA ILE A 245 -53.65 8.33 20.87
C ILE A 245 -53.64 8.49 22.39
N MET A 246 -52.47 8.73 22.96
CA MET A 246 -52.29 9.54 24.16
C MET A 246 -50.88 10.13 24.19
#